data_AF-A0A535KD40-F1
#
_entry.id   AF-A0A535KD40-F1
#
_cell.length_a   1.000
_cell.length_b   1.000
_cell.length_c   1.000
_cell.angle_alpha   90.00
_cell.angle_beta   90.00
_cell.angle_gamma   90.00
#
_symmetry.space_group_name_H-M   'P 1'
#
loop_
_entity.id
_entity.type
_entity.pdbx_description
1 polymer ?
#
loop_
_entity_poly.entity_id
_entity_poly.type
_entity_poly.pdbx_seq_one_letter_code
_entity_poly.pdbx_strand_id
1 'polypeptide(L)'
;MACSLHGMQLDPPPDPAAWQRVKDPCDRLRIALCELYPSYRRRRAVYLDMPNFEGVPGLEALWAVQAQQMEGRRRVLAEGWQVADDRRESLIAALGHAIDFWTWRSLTEGQGLDDEKAALLMTEMVEGITR
;
A
#
# COMPACT_ATOMS: atom_id res chain seq x y z
N MET A 1 -3.30 24.49 6.95
CA MET A 1 -3.53 23.06 7.30
C MET A 1 -5.01 22.72 7.46
N ALA A 2 -5.88 23.15 6.53
CA ALA A 2 -7.28 22.71 6.46
C ALA A 2 -7.61 22.02 5.11
N CYS A 3 -6.70 22.08 4.12
CA CYS A 3 -6.92 21.54 2.79
C CYS A 3 -6.64 20.02 2.69
N SER A 4 -5.68 19.50 3.45
CA SER A 4 -5.29 18.09 3.37
C SER A 4 -6.37 17.17 3.97
N LEU A 5 -7.00 17.57 5.08
CA LEU A 5 -8.10 16.83 5.71
C LEU A 5 -9.40 16.88 4.89
N HIS A 6 -9.73 18.02 4.26
CA HIS A 6 -10.91 18.13 3.39
C HIS A 6 -10.74 17.34 2.08
N GLY A 7 -9.53 17.30 1.51
CA GLY A 7 -9.22 16.45 0.35
C GLY A 7 -9.40 14.94 0.62
N MET A 8 -9.17 14.49 1.85
CA MET A 8 -9.39 13.09 2.25
C MET A 8 -10.89 12.70 2.34
N GLN A 9 -11.80 13.66 2.52
CA GLN A 9 -13.25 13.39 2.52
C GLN A 9 -13.83 13.22 1.12
N LEU A 10 -13.21 13.83 0.10
CA LEU A 10 -13.68 13.80 -1.29
C LEU A 10 -13.14 12.61 -2.09
N ASP A 11 -12.00 12.06 -1.68
CA ASP A 11 -11.40 10.85 -2.25
C ASP A 11 -10.82 10.03 -1.08
N PRO A 12 -11.64 9.22 -0.39
CA PRO A 12 -11.15 8.40 0.71
C PRO A 12 -10.09 7.40 0.23
N PRO A 13 -9.17 6.97 1.10
CA PRO A 13 -8.32 5.84 0.78
C PRO A 13 -9.16 4.57 0.53
N PRO A 14 -8.69 3.63 -0.31
CA PRO A 14 -9.33 2.33 -0.47
C PRO A 14 -9.55 1.65 0.90
N ASP A 15 -10.73 1.03 1.06
CA ASP A 15 -11.12 0.31 2.27
C ASP A 15 -10.59 -1.13 2.24
N PRO A 16 -9.65 -1.50 3.13
CA PRO A 16 -9.09 -2.85 3.14
C PRO A 16 -10.14 -3.93 3.43
N ALA A 17 -11.23 -3.61 4.14
CA ALA A 17 -12.28 -4.58 4.42
C ALA A 17 -12.98 -5.06 3.14
N ALA A 18 -12.97 -4.26 2.06
CA ALA A 18 -13.53 -4.67 0.78
C ALA A 18 -12.76 -5.85 0.17
N TRP A 19 -11.44 -5.88 0.34
CA TRP A 19 -10.55 -6.88 -0.24
C TRP A 19 -10.71 -8.26 0.41
N GLN A 20 -11.15 -8.35 1.67
CA GLN A 20 -11.38 -9.62 2.36
C GLN A 20 -12.39 -10.53 1.64
N ARG A 21 -13.25 -9.97 0.78
CA ARG A 21 -14.23 -10.75 -0.01
C ARG A 21 -13.58 -11.51 -1.16
N VAL A 22 -12.37 -11.15 -1.56
CA VAL A 22 -11.60 -11.82 -2.61
C VAL A 22 -10.84 -12.99 -1.98
N LYS A 23 -11.18 -14.21 -2.39
CA LYS A 23 -10.66 -15.44 -1.77
C LYS A 23 -9.23 -15.75 -2.16
N ASP A 24 -8.89 -15.56 -3.42
CA ASP A 24 -7.54 -15.82 -3.90
C ASP A 24 -6.60 -14.69 -3.45
N PRO A 25 -5.50 -15.00 -2.74
CA PRO A 25 -4.64 -13.98 -2.16
C PRO A 25 -3.87 -13.17 -3.22
N CYS A 26 -3.57 -13.75 -4.38
CA CYS A 26 -2.88 -13.09 -5.50
C CYS A 26 -3.82 -12.09 -6.19
N ASP A 27 -5.04 -12.52 -6.52
CA ASP A 27 -6.09 -11.63 -7.06
C ASP A 27 -6.44 -10.51 -6.08
N ARG A 28 -6.51 -10.81 -4.79
CA ARG A 28 -6.80 -9.82 -3.75
C ARG A 28 -5.72 -8.74 -3.69
N LEU A 29 -4.45 -9.14 -3.74
CA LEU A 29 -3.33 -8.20 -3.81
C LEU A 29 -3.42 -7.34 -5.07
N ARG A 30 -3.60 -7.96 -6.24
CA ARG A 30 -3.71 -7.23 -7.52
C ARG A 30 -4.82 -6.19 -7.49
N ILE A 31 -6.02 -6.55 -7.01
CA ILE A 31 -7.15 -5.63 -6.86
C ILE A 31 -6.79 -4.47 -5.94
N ALA A 32 -6.20 -4.76 -4.78
CA ALA A 32 -5.79 -3.74 -3.83
C ALA A 32 -4.77 -2.76 -4.42
N LEU A 33 -3.77 -3.25 -5.17
CA LEU A 33 -2.77 -2.40 -5.82
C LEU A 33 -3.36 -1.56 -6.95
N CYS A 34 -4.27 -2.13 -7.75
CA CYS A 34 -5.01 -1.39 -8.78
C CYS A 34 -5.90 -0.28 -8.19
N GLU A 35 -6.29 -0.36 -6.93
CA GLU A 35 -6.99 0.72 -6.22
C GLU A 35 -6.01 1.70 -5.57
N LEU A 36 -4.95 1.21 -4.91
CA LEU A 36 -3.98 2.02 -4.17
C LEU A 36 -3.16 2.93 -5.10
N TYR A 37 -2.63 2.40 -6.20
CA TYR A 37 -1.67 3.12 -7.05
C TYR A 37 -2.28 4.36 -7.73
N PRO A 38 -3.47 4.30 -8.37
CA PRO A 38 -4.14 5.50 -8.85
C PRO A 38 -4.46 6.50 -7.75
N SER A 39 -4.71 6.02 -6.54
CA SER A 39 -4.98 6.85 -5.37
C SER A 39 -3.73 7.59 -4.87
N TYR A 40 -2.56 6.96 -4.96
CA TYR A 40 -1.26 7.59 -4.73
C TYR A 40 -0.97 8.65 -5.75
N ARG A 41 -1.25 8.39 -7.04
CA ARG A 41 -1.14 9.40 -8.09
C ARG A 41 -1.97 10.64 -7.79
N ARG A 42 -3.23 10.48 -7.39
CA ARG A 42 -4.13 11.60 -7.05
C ARG A 42 -3.65 12.38 -5.81
N ARG A 43 -3.08 11.69 -4.83
CA ARG A 43 -2.64 12.28 -3.54
C ARG A 43 -1.13 12.49 -3.45
N ARG A 44 -0.42 12.46 -4.58
CA ARG A 44 1.05 12.46 -4.67
C ARG A 44 1.69 13.57 -3.85
N ALA A 45 1.16 14.80 -3.95
CA ALA A 45 1.70 15.95 -3.21
C ALA A 45 1.66 15.73 -1.69
N VAL A 46 0.56 15.16 -1.18
CA VAL A 46 0.39 14.88 0.25
C VAL A 46 1.43 13.86 0.74
N TYR A 47 1.65 12.79 -0.03
CA TYR A 47 2.65 11.78 0.32
C TYR A 47 4.08 12.30 0.22
N LEU A 48 4.38 13.18 -0.74
CA LEU A 48 5.70 13.80 -0.86
C LEU A 48 6.01 14.77 0.27
N ASP A 49 5.00 15.48 0.79
CA ASP A 49 5.17 16.39 1.92
C ASP A 49 5.24 15.64 3.27
N MET A 50 4.77 14.40 3.31
CA MET A 50 4.63 13.61 4.53
C MET A 50 5.93 13.54 5.37
N PRO A 51 7.13 13.27 4.80
CA PRO A 51 8.38 13.25 5.58
C PRO A 51 8.72 14.57 6.27
N ASN A 52 8.24 15.71 5.76
CA ASN A 52 8.51 17.02 6.39
C ASN A 52 7.81 17.17 7.77
N PHE A 53 6.87 16.29 8.09
CA PHE A 53 6.14 16.28 9.36
C PHE A 53 6.69 15.25 10.35
N GLU A 54 7.76 14.53 9.99
CA GLU A 54 8.38 13.55 10.88
C GLU A 54 9.06 14.26 12.05
N GLY A 55 8.83 13.78 13.27
CA GLY A 55 9.40 14.35 14.49
C GLY A 55 8.83 15.72 14.92
N VAL A 56 7.83 16.26 14.21
CA VAL A 56 7.13 17.48 14.60
C VAL A 56 6.28 17.21 15.86
N PRO A 57 6.52 17.91 16.99
CA PRO A 57 5.76 17.70 18.22
C PRO A 57 4.26 17.96 18.02
N GLY A 58 3.42 17.07 18.54
CA GLY A 58 1.96 17.15 18.43
C GLY A 58 1.37 16.47 17.20
N LEU A 59 2.19 15.86 16.33
CA LEU A 59 1.74 15.07 15.18
C LEU A 59 1.91 13.55 15.39
N GLU A 60 2.29 13.09 16.59
CA GLU A 60 2.53 11.67 16.89
C GLU A 60 1.28 10.81 16.64
N ALA A 61 0.11 11.35 16.97
CA ALA A 61 -1.17 10.68 16.73
C ALA A 61 -1.47 10.45 15.24
N LEU A 62 -1.08 11.40 14.37
CA LEU A 62 -1.23 11.26 12.92
C LEU A 62 -0.38 10.10 12.39
N TRP A 63 0.86 10.00 12.85
CA TRP A 63 1.78 8.92 12.49
C TRP A 63 1.30 7.56 13.02
N ALA A 64 0.80 7.52 14.24
CA ALA A 64 0.21 6.31 14.81
C ALA A 64 -0.99 5.81 13.98
N VAL A 65 -1.88 6.71 13.56
CA VAL A 65 -3.01 6.37 12.69
C VAL A 65 -2.52 5.83 11.34
N GLN A 66 -1.53 6.48 10.71
CA GLN A 66 -0.97 6.01 9.44
C GLN A 66 -0.32 4.63 9.55
N ALA A 67 0.43 4.38 10.63
CA ALA A 67 1.02 3.07 10.89
C ALA A 67 -0.06 1.99 11.11
N GLN A 68 -1.12 2.31 11.84
CA GLN A 68 -2.26 1.41 12.04
C GLN A 68 -2.98 1.07 10.74
N GLN A 69 -3.18 2.07 9.87
CA GLN A 69 -3.79 1.86 8.54
C GLN A 69 -2.92 0.99 7.64
N MET A 70 -1.60 1.21 7.65
CA MET A 70 -0.66 0.40 6.89
C MET A 70 -0.64 -1.05 7.38
N GLU A 71 -0.62 -1.25 8.70
CA GLU A 71 -0.68 -2.56 9.30
C GLU A 71 -2.01 -3.28 9.02
N GLY A 72 -3.13 -2.55 9.06
CA GLY A 72 -4.45 -3.09 8.71
C GLY A 72 -4.50 -3.61 7.27
N ARG A 73 -3.98 -2.82 6.31
CA ARG A 73 -3.85 -3.25 4.91
C ARG A 73 -3.00 -4.50 4.78
N ARG A 74 -1.81 -4.49 5.38
CA ARG A 74 -0.87 -5.61 5.33
C ARG A 74 -1.48 -6.89 5.88
N ARG A 75 -2.19 -6.82 7.01
CA ARG A 75 -2.87 -7.98 7.62
C ARG A 75 -3.89 -8.58 6.68
N VAL A 76 -4.80 -7.76 6.13
CA VAL A 76 -5.80 -8.24 5.18
C VAL A 76 -5.14 -8.92 3.98
N LEU A 77 -4.10 -8.31 3.41
CA LEU A 77 -3.45 -8.84 2.22
C LEU A 77 -2.62 -10.09 2.48
N ALA A 78 -2.15 -10.30 3.71
CA ALA A 78 -1.34 -11.45 4.11
C ALA A 78 -2.12 -12.75 4.36
N GLU A 79 -3.45 -12.69 4.49
CA GLU A 79 -4.26 -13.89 4.73
C GLU A 79 -4.23 -14.87 3.54
N GLY A 80 -4.45 -16.17 3.76
CA GLY A 80 -4.69 -17.13 2.68
C GLY A 80 -3.50 -17.52 1.79
N TRP A 81 -2.36 -16.82 1.85
CA TRP A 81 -1.14 -17.23 1.17
C TRP A 81 -0.59 -18.54 1.73
N GLN A 82 -0.29 -19.48 0.85
CA GLN A 82 0.37 -20.75 1.18
C GLN A 82 1.88 -20.56 1.07
N VAL A 83 2.55 -20.32 2.19
CA VAL A 83 4.01 -20.12 2.24
C VAL A 83 4.63 -20.96 3.34
N ALA A 84 5.86 -21.43 3.12
CA ALA A 84 6.65 -22.06 4.18
C ALA A 84 6.96 -21.06 5.31
N ASP A 85 7.14 -21.56 6.54
CA ASP A 85 7.30 -20.70 7.72
C ASP A 85 8.55 -19.83 7.65
N ASP A 86 9.64 -20.33 7.07
CA ASP A 86 10.89 -19.58 6.83
C ASP A 86 10.75 -18.51 5.73
N ARG A 87 9.67 -18.55 4.94
CA ARG A 87 9.33 -17.57 3.91
C ARG A 87 8.27 -16.56 4.36
N ARG A 88 7.64 -16.78 5.52
CA ARG A 88 6.58 -15.90 6.04
C ARG A 88 7.07 -14.47 6.26
N GLU A 89 8.27 -14.29 6.80
CA GLU A 89 8.85 -12.97 6.99
C GLU A 89 9.04 -12.24 5.65
N SER A 90 9.57 -12.94 4.64
CA SER A 90 9.74 -12.41 3.29
C SER A 90 8.41 -12.00 2.65
N LEU A 91 7.35 -12.81 2.79
CA LEU A 91 6.02 -12.47 2.30
C LEU A 91 5.52 -11.16 2.91
N ILE A 92 5.64 -11.03 4.23
CA ILE A 92 5.19 -9.84 4.96
C ILE A 92 5.99 -8.59 4.57
N ALA A 93 7.30 -8.73 4.37
CA ALA A 93 8.15 -7.64 3.89
C ALA A 93 7.79 -7.20 2.47
N ALA A 94 7.58 -8.16 1.56
CA ALA A 94 7.21 -7.87 0.18
C ALA A 94 5.81 -7.26 0.06
N LEU A 95 4.84 -7.71 0.86
CA LEU A 95 3.54 -7.06 0.96
C LEU A 95 3.67 -5.62 1.45
N GLY A 96 4.56 -5.37 2.42
CA GLY A 96 4.89 -4.02 2.89
C GLY A 96 5.39 -3.13 1.75
N HIS A 97 6.33 -3.62 0.93
CA HIS A 97 6.80 -2.89 -0.25
C HIS A 97 5.73 -2.73 -1.33
N ALA A 98 4.90 -3.75 -1.57
CA ALA A 98 3.86 -3.69 -2.59
C ALA A 98 2.87 -2.55 -2.31
N ILE A 99 2.51 -2.33 -1.05
CA ILE A 99 1.57 -1.27 -0.66
C ILE A 99 2.26 0.07 -0.34
N ASP A 100 3.59 0.16 -0.40
CA ASP A 100 4.32 1.38 -0.07
C ASP A 100 4.25 2.43 -1.20
N PHE A 101 4.11 3.70 -0.80
CA PHE A 101 4.03 4.82 -1.73
C PHE A 101 5.35 5.02 -2.50
N TRP A 102 6.50 4.89 -1.83
CA TRP A 102 7.80 5.13 -2.44
C TRP A 102 8.16 4.01 -3.42
N THR A 103 7.74 2.77 -3.14
CA THR A 103 7.82 1.68 -4.11
C THR A 103 6.99 1.99 -5.36
N TRP A 104 5.72 2.37 -5.23
CA TRP A 104 4.90 2.79 -6.39
C TRP A 104 5.55 3.92 -7.19
N ARG A 105 6.08 4.94 -6.50
CA ARG A 105 6.73 6.09 -7.13
C ARG A 105 7.99 5.67 -7.89
N SER A 106 8.81 4.81 -7.31
CA SER A 106 10.00 4.24 -7.96
C SER A 106 9.63 3.50 -9.25
N LEU A 107 8.59 2.67 -9.22
CA LEU A 107 8.12 1.90 -10.37
C LEU A 107 7.58 2.81 -11.49
N THR A 108 6.82 3.84 -11.12
CA THR A 108 6.16 4.70 -12.11
C THR A 108 7.05 5.82 -12.62
N GLU A 109 7.70 6.58 -11.73
CA GLU A 109 8.56 7.70 -12.12
C GLU A 109 9.99 7.26 -12.45
N GLY A 110 10.52 6.29 -11.72
CA GLY A 110 11.88 5.79 -11.91
C GLY A 110 12.00 4.78 -13.06
N GLN A 111 11.01 3.90 -13.21
CA GLN A 111 11.02 2.83 -14.23
C GLN A 111 10.02 3.06 -15.37
N GLY A 112 9.17 4.10 -15.31
CA GLY A 112 8.25 4.46 -16.39
C GLY A 112 7.03 3.54 -16.53
N LEU A 113 6.69 2.75 -15.51
CA LEU A 113 5.49 1.93 -15.53
C LEU A 113 4.23 2.77 -15.33
N ASP A 114 3.12 2.34 -15.93
CA ASP A 114 1.80 2.82 -15.53
C ASP A 114 1.32 2.06 -14.27
N ASP A 115 0.24 2.55 -13.64
CA ASP A 115 -0.27 1.98 -12.38
C ASP A 115 -0.64 0.50 -12.51
N GLU A 116 -1.20 0.10 -13.65
CA GLU A 116 -1.65 -1.28 -13.88
C GLU A 116 -0.46 -2.23 -14.02
N LYS A 117 0.55 -1.86 -14.82
CA LYS A 117 1.79 -2.63 -14.95
C LYS A 117 2.57 -2.69 -13.64
N ALA A 118 2.62 -1.58 -12.89
CA ALA A 118 3.26 -1.57 -11.58
C ALA A 118 2.54 -2.52 -10.60
N ALA A 119 1.21 -2.51 -10.59
CA ALA A 119 0.40 -3.40 -9.74
C ALA A 119 0.61 -4.88 -10.11
N LEU A 120 0.60 -5.19 -11.41
CA LEU A 120 0.88 -6.54 -11.90
C LEU A 120 2.28 -7.01 -11.49
N LEU A 121 3.31 -6.21 -11.75
CA LEU A 121 4.69 -6.54 -11.42
C LEU A 121 4.88 -6.81 -9.93
N MET A 122 4.34 -5.95 -9.05
CA MET A 122 4.45 -6.17 -7.61
C MET A 122 3.66 -7.40 -7.14
N THR A 123 2.53 -7.71 -7.79
CA THR A 123 1.78 -8.93 -7.50
C THR A 123 2.62 -10.17 -7.84
N GLU A 124 3.24 -10.20 -9.02
CA GLU A 124 4.11 -11.30 -9.47
C GLU A 124 5.35 -11.45 -8.58
N MET A 125 5.96 -10.34 -8.14
CA MET A 125 7.10 -10.36 -7.21
C MET A 125 6.71 -10.96 -5.86
N VAL A 126 5.53 -10.61 -5.32
CA VAL A 126 5.04 -11.16 -4.05
C VAL A 126 4.69 -12.65 -4.22
N GLU A 127 4.01 -13.01 -5.31
CA GLU A 127 3.67 -14.41 -5.62
C GLU A 127 4.93 -15.28 -5.75
N GLY A 128 6.02 -14.74 -6.30
CA GLY A 128 7.30 -15.44 -6.40
C GLY A 128 7.88 -15.91 -5.07
N ILE A 129 7.41 -15.40 -3.93
CA ILE A 129 7.84 -15.81 -2.59
C ILE A 129 7.26 -17.17 -2.19
N THR A 130 6.11 -17.54 -2.76
CA THR A 130 5.40 -18.79 -2.44
C THR A 130 5.94 -20.01 -3.18
N ARG A 131 6.89 -19.80 -4.09
CA ARG A 131 7.51 -20.85 -4.92
C ARG A 131 8.79 -21.37 -4.29
#